data_AF-Q6T414-F1
#
_entry.id   AF-Q6T414-F1
#
_cell.length_a   1.000
_cell.length_b   1.000
_cell.length_c   1.000
_cell.angle_alpha   90.00
_cell.angle_beta   90.00
_cell.angle_gamma   90.00
#
_symmetry.space_group_name_H-M   'P 1'
#
loop_
_entity.id
_entity.type
_entity.pdbx_description
1 polymer ?
#
loop_
_entity_poly.entity_id
_entity_poly.type
_entity_poly.pdbx_seq_one_letter_code
_entity_poly.pdbx_strand_id
1 'polypeptide(L)'
;MENLDRLSATGLPVFDLNWENLNSGDWSQTPIGARESWPPTLTCLVNTCVLPMPHCAAIFWGNDLTVIHNIAWGKARGNLDGQATRACDSYAHEALGTLRTVLRGRTVKPPGSSSTSTPSNMTRSCC
;
A
#
# COMPACT_ATOMS: atom_id res chain seq x y z
N MET A 1 6.85 17.01 12.49
CA MET A 1 5.40 17.29 12.64
C MET A 1 5.01 18.66 12.08
N GLU A 2 5.92 19.65 12.05
CA GLU A 2 5.70 21.01 11.53
C GLU A 2 5.33 21.17 10.03
N ASN A 3 5.44 20.11 9.22
CA ASN A 3 5.36 20.24 7.76
C ASN A 3 3.92 20.16 7.21
N LEU A 4 2.99 19.55 7.94
CA LEU A 4 1.58 19.43 7.54
C LEU A 4 0.74 20.62 8.01
N ASP A 5 1.06 21.18 9.18
CA ASP A 5 0.44 22.42 9.65
C ASP A 5 0.71 23.60 8.69
N ARG A 6 1.84 23.57 7.97
CA ARG A 6 2.15 24.55 6.92
C ARG A 6 1.40 24.31 5.61
N LEU A 7 1.03 23.06 5.31
CA LEU A 7 0.25 22.71 4.12
C LEU A 7 -1.26 22.90 4.34
N SER A 8 -1.75 22.75 5.57
CA SER A 8 -3.09 23.21 5.94
C SER A 8 -3.16 24.74 6.07
N ALA A 9 -2.04 25.41 6.37
CA ALA A 9 -1.95 26.87 6.41
C ALA A 9 -2.18 27.57 5.05
N THR A 10 -2.14 26.84 3.92
CA THR A 10 -2.57 27.38 2.61
C THR A 10 -4.10 27.35 2.42
N GLY A 11 -4.85 26.91 3.43
CA GLY A 11 -6.32 26.86 3.42
C GLY A 11 -6.91 25.70 2.58
N LEU A 12 -6.06 24.84 2.01
CA LEU A 12 -6.50 23.68 1.25
C LEU A 12 -6.71 22.48 2.18
N PRO A 13 -7.84 21.75 2.05
CA PRO A 13 -8.06 20.51 2.78
C PRO A 13 -6.95 19.50 2.52
N VAL A 14 -6.44 18.84 3.58
CA VAL A 14 -5.47 17.74 3.48
C VAL A 14 -5.92 16.66 2.50
N PHE A 15 -7.24 16.43 2.46
CA PHE A 15 -7.87 15.51 1.52
C PHE A 15 -7.55 15.86 0.07
N ASP A 16 -7.69 17.13 -0.32
CA ASP A 16 -7.50 17.59 -1.70
C ASP A 16 -6.04 17.45 -2.12
N LEU A 17 -5.11 17.81 -1.23
CA LEU A 17 -3.68 17.62 -1.47
C LEU A 17 -3.34 16.13 -1.68
N ASN A 18 -3.84 15.25 -0.81
CA ASN A 18 -3.60 13.82 -0.93
C ASN A 18 -4.29 13.23 -2.17
N TRP A 19 -5.43 13.78 -2.58
CA TRP A 19 -6.14 13.40 -3.81
C TRP A 19 -5.34 13.76 -5.06
N GLU A 20 -4.77 14.97 -5.12
CA GLU A 20 -3.87 15.38 -6.20
C GLU A 20 -2.64 14.47 -6.29
N ASN A 21 -2.00 14.18 -5.17
CA ASN A 21 -0.86 13.25 -5.12
C ASN A 21 -1.23 11.81 -5.49
N LEU A 22 -2.49 11.40 -5.27
CA LEU A 22 -2.97 10.10 -5.73
C LEU A 22 -3.11 10.10 -7.26
N ASN A 23 -3.62 11.18 -7.84
CA ASN A 23 -3.87 11.29 -9.29
C ASN A 23 -2.62 11.61 -10.11
N SER A 24 -1.52 12.04 -9.49
CA SER A 24 -0.23 12.23 -10.18
C SER A 24 0.47 10.91 -10.55
N GLY A 25 0.06 9.78 -9.95
CA GLY A 25 0.62 8.46 -10.25
C GLY A 25 0.00 7.84 -11.50
N ASP A 26 0.82 7.26 -12.38
CA ASP A 26 0.33 6.47 -13.51
C ASP A 26 -0.03 5.04 -13.06
N TRP A 27 -1.29 4.87 -12.64
CA TRP A 27 -1.81 3.59 -12.16
C TRP A 27 -1.97 2.55 -13.27
N SER A 28 -2.08 2.97 -14.54
CA SER A 28 -2.29 2.07 -15.67
C SER A 28 -1.13 1.09 -15.87
N GLN A 29 0.08 1.50 -15.48
CA GLN A 29 1.30 0.71 -15.57
C GLN A 29 1.54 -0.17 -14.33
N THR A 30 0.68 -0.09 -13.33
CA THR A 30 0.83 -0.86 -12.10
C THR A 30 0.07 -2.19 -12.15
N PRO A 31 0.50 -3.21 -11.37
CA PRO A 31 -0.22 -4.48 -11.27
C PRO A 31 -1.66 -4.37 -10.76
N ILE A 32 -2.03 -3.26 -10.12
CA ILE A 32 -3.40 -3.03 -9.62
C ILE A 32 -4.32 -2.40 -10.68
N GLY A 33 -3.76 -1.95 -11.80
CA GLY A 33 -4.48 -1.33 -12.90
C GLY A 33 -4.96 0.10 -12.63
N ALA A 34 -5.61 0.67 -13.65
CA ALA A 34 -6.21 2.00 -13.59
C ALA A 34 -7.25 2.11 -12.48
N ARG A 35 -7.47 3.34 -11.98
CA ARG A 35 -8.31 3.59 -10.80
C ARG A 35 -9.74 3.06 -10.91
N GLU A 36 -10.28 3.04 -12.12
CA GLU A 36 -11.63 2.58 -12.44
C GLU A 36 -11.78 1.06 -12.25
N SER A 37 -10.66 0.33 -12.32
CA SER A 37 -10.61 -1.13 -12.16
C SER A 37 -10.33 -1.58 -10.72
N TRP A 38 -10.13 -0.64 -9.78
CA TRP A 38 -9.77 -0.98 -8.41
C TRP A 38 -10.91 -1.72 -7.68
N PRO A 39 -10.59 -2.76 -6.89
CA PRO A 39 -11.58 -3.40 -6.04
C PRO A 39 -12.26 -2.40 -5.09
N PRO A 40 -13.57 -2.53 -4.81
CA PRO A 40 -14.28 -1.61 -3.91
C PRO A 40 -13.63 -1.48 -2.53
N THR A 41 -13.07 -2.57 -2.00
CA THR A 41 -12.34 -2.57 -0.73
C THR A 41 -11.10 -1.68 -0.76
N LEU A 42 -10.34 -1.72 -1.86
CA LEU A 42 -9.16 -0.88 -2.02
C LEU A 42 -9.56 0.59 -2.09
N THR A 43 -10.54 0.91 -2.93
CA THR A 43 -11.08 2.27 -3.06
C THR A 43 -11.58 2.81 -1.72
N CYS A 44 -12.29 1.99 -0.94
CA CYS A 44 -12.74 2.36 0.41
C CYS A 44 -11.57 2.68 1.34
N LEU A 45 -10.56 1.80 1.42
CA LEU A 45 -9.40 2.02 2.29
C LEU A 45 -8.61 3.27 1.90
N VAL A 46 -8.41 3.53 0.61
CA VAL A 46 -7.74 4.74 0.13
C VAL A 46 -8.54 5.98 0.54
N ASN A 47 -9.86 5.97 0.31
CA ASN A 47 -10.72 7.12 0.62
C ASN A 47 -10.88 7.40 2.11
N THR A 48 -10.78 6.38 2.97
CA THR A 48 -11.04 6.51 4.41
C THR A 48 -9.77 6.56 5.25
N CYS A 49 -8.69 5.92 4.82
CA CYS A 49 -7.46 5.78 5.61
C CYS A 49 -6.26 6.55 5.06
N VAL A 50 -6.24 6.86 3.75
CA VAL A 50 -5.08 7.53 3.12
C VAL A 50 -5.38 8.99 2.84
N LEU A 51 -6.46 9.27 2.11
CA LEU A 51 -6.80 10.64 1.69
C LEU A 51 -7.05 11.61 2.86
N PRO A 52 -7.89 11.29 3.86
CA PRO A 52 -8.16 12.23 4.95
C PRO A 52 -7.02 12.30 5.97
N MET A 53 -6.03 11.41 5.90
CA MET A 53 -5.02 11.27 6.95
C MET A 53 -3.96 12.37 6.83
N PRO A 54 -3.79 13.22 7.87
CA PRO A 54 -2.71 14.20 7.88
C PRO A 54 -1.36 13.54 8.18
N HIS A 55 -1.30 12.47 8.96
CA HIS A 55 -0.06 11.79 9.30
C HIS A 55 0.37 10.79 8.23
N CYS A 56 1.62 10.31 8.26
CA CYS A 56 2.13 9.35 7.29
C CYS A 56 1.25 8.10 7.19
N ALA A 57 0.70 7.85 6.01
CA ALA A 57 -0.12 6.69 5.73
C ALA A 57 0.17 6.11 4.34
N ALA A 58 0.28 4.79 4.29
CA ALA A 58 0.44 4.03 3.07
C ALA A 58 -0.29 2.69 3.16
N ILE A 59 -0.78 2.24 2.01
CA ILE A 59 -1.34 0.91 1.79
C ILE A 59 -0.38 0.17 0.85
N PHE A 60 -0.01 -1.05 1.22
CA PHE A 60 0.69 -1.98 0.36
C PHE A 60 -0.33 -3.00 -0.15
N TRP A 61 -0.58 -3.02 -1.45
CA TRP A 61 -1.67 -3.82 -2.02
C TRP A 61 -1.19 -4.87 -3.01
N GLY A 62 -1.84 -6.03 -2.98
CA GLY A 62 -1.60 -7.12 -3.92
C GLY A 62 -0.28 -7.87 -3.69
N ASN A 63 0.04 -8.79 -4.60
CA ASN A 63 1.22 -9.65 -4.50
C ASN A 63 2.54 -8.89 -4.73
N ASP A 64 2.49 -7.84 -5.55
CA ASP A 64 3.62 -6.97 -5.86
C ASP A 64 3.81 -5.83 -4.86
N LEU A 65 2.93 -5.74 -3.85
CA LEU A 65 2.97 -4.73 -2.81
C LEU A 65 3.04 -3.32 -3.40
N THR A 66 2.16 -3.03 -4.37
CA THR A 66 2.04 -1.69 -4.95
C THR A 66 1.71 -0.71 -3.83
N VAL A 67 2.51 0.35 -3.74
CA VAL A 67 2.42 1.33 -2.66
C VAL A 67 1.47 2.44 -3.06
N ILE A 68 0.45 2.66 -2.24
CA ILE A 68 -0.49 3.77 -2.36
C ILE A 68 -0.34 4.61 -1.11
N HIS A 69 0.11 5.86 -1.25
CA HIS A 69 0.46 6.64 -0.08
C HIS A 69 0.04 8.11 -0.17
N ASN A 70 -0.03 8.75 0.99
CA ASN A 70 -0.27 10.18 1.09
C ASN A 70 1.05 10.98 0.98
N ILE A 71 0.94 12.30 0.90
CA ILE A 71 2.11 13.19 0.74
C ILE A 71 3.05 13.08 1.95
N ALA A 72 2.47 12.98 3.16
CA ALA A 72 3.24 12.87 4.39
C ALA A 72 4.17 11.65 4.38
N TRP A 73 3.65 10.49 3.93
CA TRP A 73 4.43 9.28 3.75
C TRP A 73 5.53 9.46 2.70
N GLY A 74 5.21 10.04 1.55
CA GLY A 74 6.21 10.27 0.49
C GLY A 74 7.39 11.11 0.99
N LYS A 75 7.10 12.18 1.74
CA LYS A 75 8.14 13.02 2.37
C LYS A 75 8.97 12.26 3.41
N ALA A 76 8.32 11.43 4.23
CA ALA A 76 9.01 10.66 5.26
C ALA A 76 9.88 9.52 4.68
N ARG A 77 9.47 8.96 3.54
CA ARG A 77 10.16 7.86 2.86
C ARG A 77 11.41 8.33 2.09
N GLY A 78 11.57 9.63 1.85
CA GLY A 78 12.74 10.20 1.16
C GLY A 78 12.79 9.84 -0.32
N ASN A 79 13.99 9.55 -0.85
CA ASN A 79 14.22 9.25 -2.27
C ASN A 79 13.83 7.83 -2.71
N LEU A 80 13.15 7.07 -1.86
CA LEU A 80 12.68 5.72 -2.19
C LEU A 80 11.39 5.81 -2.99
N ASP A 81 11.49 5.85 -4.33
CA ASP A 81 10.45 5.65 -5.34
C ASP A 81 9.12 6.43 -5.18
N GLY A 82 8.57 6.93 -6.30
CA GLY A 82 7.34 7.73 -6.32
C GLY A 82 6.05 6.96 -5.98
N GLN A 83 4.92 7.66 -6.07
CA GLN A 83 3.58 7.06 -6.05
C GLN A 83 3.47 5.95 -7.11
N ALA A 84 2.59 4.96 -6.88
CA ALA A 84 2.30 3.92 -7.85
C ALA A 84 3.51 3.00 -8.16
N THR A 85 4.44 2.88 -7.23
CA THR A 85 5.63 2.03 -7.36
C THR A 85 5.43 0.68 -6.69
N ARG A 86 6.15 -0.33 -7.18
CA ARG A 86 6.12 -1.67 -6.59
C ARG A 86 7.14 -1.71 -5.47
N ALA A 87 6.72 -2.10 -4.27
CA ALA A 87 7.67 -2.19 -3.16
C ALA A 87 8.80 -3.18 -3.45
N CYS A 88 8.56 -4.20 -4.29
CA CYS A 88 9.60 -5.15 -4.67
C CYS A 88 10.81 -4.53 -5.38
N ASP A 89 10.65 -3.36 -5.99
CA ASP A 89 11.69 -2.71 -6.79
C ASP A 89 12.53 -1.74 -5.95
N SER A 90 11.93 -1.10 -4.94
CA SER A 90 12.60 -0.06 -4.12
C SER A 90 13.02 -0.48 -2.72
N TYR A 91 12.41 -1.51 -2.12
CA TYR A 91 12.75 -1.90 -0.75
C TYR A 91 13.86 -2.96 -0.73
N ALA A 92 14.74 -2.87 0.27
CA ALA A 92 15.75 -3.90 0.51
C ALA A 92 15.10 -5.28 0.75
N HIS A 93 15.82 -6.34 0.37
CA HIS A 93 15.34 -7.72 0.43
C HIS A 93 14.79 -8.12 1.82
N GLU A 94 15.42 -7.64 2.89
CA GLU A 94 15.01 -7.92 4.28
C GLU A 94 13.68 -7.25 4.68
N ALA A 95 13.47 -6.00 4.22
CA ALA A 95 12.21 -5.29 4.45
C ALA A 95 11.05 -5.97 3.71
N LEU A 96 11.29 -6.41 2.47
CA LEU A 96 10.33 -7.18 1.68
C LEU A 96 10.05 -8.56 2.29
N GLY A 97 11.08 -9.24 2.79
CA GLY A 97 10.94 -10.51 3.49
C GLY A 97 10.03 -10.38 4.71
N THR A 98 10.20 -9.31 5.48
CA THR A 98 9.35 -9.00 6.64
C THR A 98 7.90 -8.71 6.24
N LEU A 99 7.68 -7.83 5.25
CA LEU A 99 6.34 -7.50 4.74
C LEU A 99 5.62 -8.75 4.22
N ARG A 100 6.29 -9.57 3.41
CA ARG A 100 5.74 -10.84 2.91
C ARG A 100 5.44 -11.82 4.02
N THR A 101 6.27 -11.88 5.06
CA THR A 101 6.06 -12.76 6.22
C THR A 101 4.82 -12.33 7.00
N VAL A 102 4.66 -11.02 7.28
CA VAL A 102 3.50 -10.48 7.99
C VAL A 102 2.21 -10.70 7.19
N LEU A 103 2.24 -10.48 5.87
CA LEU A 103 1.07 -10.70 5.02
C LEU A 103 0.68 -12.18 4.89
N ARG A 104 1.67 -13.10 4.91
CA ARG A 104 1.42 -14.55 4.93
C ARG A 104 0.98 -15.05 6.31
N GLY A 105 1.22 -14.28 7.38
CA GLY A 105 1.11 -14.73 8.75
C GLY A 105 0.33 -13.78 9.65
N ARG A 106 -1.01 -13.86 9.57
CA ARG A 106 -2.00 -13.82 10.67
C ARG A 106 -3.42 -13.77 10.12
N THR A 107 -3.80 -14.76 9.31
CA THR A 107 -5.22 -15.14 9.32
C THR A 107 -5.44 -15.85 10.64
N VAL A 108 -5.95 -15.15 11.65
CA VAL A 108 -6.53 -15.84 12.81
C VAL A 108 -7.65 -16.69 12.22
N LYS A 109 -7.42 -17.99 12.15
CA LYS A 109 -8.46 -18.94 11.78
C LYS A 109 -9.61 -18.71 12.77
N PRO A 110 -10.81 -18.31 12.33
CA PRO A 110 -11.92 -18.21 13.27
C PRO A 110 -12.07 -19.56 13.97
N PRO A 111 -12.18 -19.61 15.30
CA PRO A 111 -12.34 -20.87 16.03
C PRO A 111 -13.61 -21.55 15.50
N GLY A 112 -13.45 -22.60 14.67
CA GLY A 112 -14.57 -23.33 14.08
C GLY A 112 -14.37 -23.87 12.66
N SER A 113 -13.37 -23.42 11.88
CA SER A 113 -13.16 -24.03 10.55
C SER A 113 -12.26 -25.27 10.63
N SER A 114 -12.88 -26.44 10.66
CA SER A 114 -12.23 -27.72 10.34
C SER A 114 -11.92 -27.74 8.83
N SER A 115 -10.65 -27.89 8.49
CA SER A 115 -10.22 -28.12 7.11
C SER A 115 -9.32 -29.35 7.12
N THR A 116 -9.89 -30.45 6.64
CA THR A 116 -9.29 -31.73 6.35
C THR A 116 -7.99 -31.52 5.56
N SER A 117 -6.90 -32.08 6.07
CA SER A 117 -5.59 -32.09 5.42
C SER A 117 -5.60 -33.00 4.21
N THR A 118 -5.25 -32.46 3.05
CA THR A 118 -4.73 -33.24 1.92
C THR A 118 -3.32 -32.75 1.61
N PRO A 119 -2.28 -33.59 1.68
CA PRO A 119 -0.94 -33.20 1.25
C PRO A 119 -0.84 -33.38 -0.26
N SER A 120 -0.32 -32.37 -0.97
CA SER A 120 0.15 -32.56 -2.34
C SER A 120 1.51 -31.88 -2.50
N ASN A 121 2.51 -32.77 -2.51
CA ASN A 121 3.84 -32.72 -3.10
C ASN A 121 4.27 -31.48 -3.88
N MET A 122 5.52 -31.06 -3.58
CA MET A 122 6.62 -30.83 -4.54
C MET A 122 6.37 -29.75 -5.62
N THR A 123 7.08 -28.62 -5.61
CA THR A 123 8.45 -28.56 -6.16
C THR A 123 9.13 -27.25 -5.74
N ARG A 124 10.36 -27.36 -5.24
CA ARG A 124 11.32 -26.27 -5.07
C ARG A 124 11.84 -25.86 -6.45
N SER A 125 11.88 -24.56 -6.76
CA SER A 125 13.00 -23.89 -7.44
C SER A 125 12.59 -22.47 -7.83
N CYS A 126 13.32 -21.47 -7.36
CA CYS A 126 13.76 -20.35 -8.19
C CYS A 126 15.04 -19.81 -7.55
N CYS A 127 16.10 -19.84 -8.37
CA CYS A 127 17.39 -19.18 -8.12
C CYS A 127 17.23 -17.66 -8.13
#